data_AF-A0A8S9ZMT7-F1
#
_entry.id   AF-A0A8S9ZMT7-F1
#
_cell.length_a   1.000
_cell.length_b   1.000
_cell.length_c   1.000
_cell.angle_alpha   90.00
_cell.angle_beta   90.00
_cell.angle_gamma   90.00
#
_symmetry.space_group_name_H-M   'P 1'
#
loop_
_entity.id
_entity.type
_entity.pdbx_description
1 polymer ?
#
loop_
_entity_poly.entity_id
_entity_poly.type
_entity_poly.pdbx_seq_one_letter_code
_entity_poly.pdbx_strand_id
1 'polypeptide(L)'
;MERSGSNLQPLGQRGQGRAAFASHAEKNQRTGNRGGGGRGAGRGGRGGRGRGRGGNRPTRRTSPGTTTSAEKRRKTQKLEEIKKEMESLGVEVGDPHMEPKIEPGEIGERIRVLTNVYGVKMEEKTVYRYDITISAVPKKKGPARIEFTKRTKDDCVVVDRRDFCRLAFDLFFDKEKHVFGENRYTLYYDLQSILYTLSQLSFDGGKDEQKFQLNKEECERHKLLQDFNKVEMLVRKVNKQVELADLSFLTNDMSKQNHSLAQFIELATSQYSLQTPTEHVILGGGTTYLINPANYNFIPEDGPLLSEQNKYLAIGIHKSVRYVEGPAGRNSKKVGLIVESKKTPFHNTDGTLLDKTASIVGPNAIRPNGSVDRGAIAYLNQQLKGLHVIVHYPNGRTREVMLSGVSQNTAATHVIEVQGERVSVQEYFKRKYTQSLEYP
;
A
#
# COMPACT_ATOMS: atom_id res chain seq x y z
N MET A 1 -36.21 -18.76 33.82
CA MET A 1 -35.80 -17.34 33.70
C MET A 1 -35.30 -17.11 32.29
N GLU A 2 -35.89 -16.13 31.64
CA GLU A 2 -36.16 -16.08 30.20
C GLU A 2 -34.92 -15.90 29.32
N ARG A 3 -34.92 -16.61 28.19
CA ARG A 3 -34.06 -16.36 27.04
C ARG A 3 -34.81 -15.44 26.09
N SER A 4 -34.30 -14.23 25.87
CA SER A 4 -34.69 -13.38 24.74
C SER A 4 -33.56 -13.38 23.71
N GLY A 5 -33.79 -14.09 22.60
CA GLY A 5 -33.00 -13.96 21.39
C GLY A 5 -33.49 -12.77 20.58
N SER A 6 -32.57 -11.93 20.11
CA SER A 6 -32.86 -10.90 19.12
C SER A 6 -32.20 -11.26 17.79
N ASN A 7 -33.08 -11.46 16.81
CA ASN A 7 -32.79 -11.66 15.40
C ASN A 7 -32.09 -10.42 14.81
N LEU A 8 -30.97 -10.65 14.12
CA LEU A 8 -30.42 -9.71 13.15
C LEU A 8 -31.01 -10.06 11.77
N GLN A 9 -31.81 -9.16 11.23
CA GLN A 9 -32.17 -9.12 9.80
C GLN A 9 -31.38 -8.00 9.09
N PRO A 10 -31.15 -8.12 7.77
CA PRO A 10 -30.18 -7.31 7.05
C PRO A 10 -30.78 -5.98 6.58
N LEU A 11 -30.08 -4.87 6.84
CA LEU A 11 -30.43 -3.56 6.29
C LEU A 11 -29.87 -3.40 4.88
N GLY A 12 -30.80 -3.14 3.96
CA GLY A 12 -30.55 -2.97 2.55
C GLY A 12 -29.96 -1.61 2.14
N GLN A 13 -29.73 -1.55 0.84
CA GLN A 13 -29.25 -0.44 0.02
C GLN A 13 -29.79 0.95 0.40
N ARG A 14 -28.85 1.90 0.50
CA ARG A 14 -28.91 3.35 0.15
C ARG A 14 -27.52 3.87 0.51
N GLY A 15 -26.83 4.73 -0.22
CA GLY A 15 -27.19 5.74 -1.20
C GLY A 15 -26.06 6.78 -1.07
N GLN A 16 -25.50 7.24 -2.18
CA GLN A 16 -24.40 8.20 -2.19
C GLN A 16 -24.80 9.48 -1.43
N GLY A 17 -23.99 9.88 -0.46
CA GLY A 17 -24.18 11.11 0.29
C GLY A 17 -22.83 11.74 0.64
N ARG A 18 -22.42 12.73 -0.15
CA ARG A 18 -21.33 13.65 0.19
C ARG A 18 -21.76 14.45 1.43
N ALA A 19 -21.02 14.33 2.53
CA ALA A 19 -21.16 15.22 3.67
C ALA A 19 -20.25 16.45 3.45
N ALA A 20 -20.88 17.58 3.14
CA ALA A 20 -20.24 18.88 3.15
C ALA A 20 -20.18 19.38 4.61
N PHE A 21 -18.98 19.63 5.13
CA PHE A 21 -18.82 20.33 6.41
C PHE A 21 -18.86 21.84 6.16
N ALA A 22 -19.92 22.47 6.67
CA ALA A 22 -20.09 23.92 6.66
C ALA A 22 -19.18 24.58 7.70
N SER A 23 -18.40 25.57 7.26
CA SER A 23 -17.58 26.42 8.11
C SER A 23 -18.41 27.53 8.74
N HIS A 24 -18.53 27.56 10.07
CA HIS A 24 -18.91 28.78 10.79
C HIS A 24 -17.65 29.49 11.27
N ALA A 25 -17.46 30.70 10.73
CA ALA A 25 -16.43 31.64 11.18
C ALA A 25 -17.00 32.48 12.32
N GLU A 26 -16.42 32.38 13.51
CA GLU A 26 -16.57 33.40 14.55
C GLU A 26 -15.24 34.12 14.78
N LYS A 27 -15.31 35.44 14.59
CA LYS A 27 -14.26 36.41 14.91
C LYS A 27 -14.05 36.40 16.41
N ASN A 28 -12.79 36.30 16.85
CA ASN A 28 -12.43 37.00 18.08
C ASN A 28 -11.04 37.63 18.02
N GLN A 29 -11.00 38.82 18.61
CA GLN A 29 -10.00 39.85 18.44
C GLN A 29 -8.71 39.55 19.21
N ARG A 30 -7.64 40.14 18.68
CA ARG A 30 -6.29 40.18 19.22
C ARG A 30 -6.21 40.87 20.58
N THR A 31 -5.42 40.28 21.47
CA THR A 31 -4.28 40.91 22.20
C THR A 31 -3.27 39.76 22.38
N GLY A 32 -1.95 39.83 22.15
CA GLY A 32 -1.00 40.92 22.20
C GLY A 32 -0.02 40.64 23.33
N ASN A 33 0.98 39.77 23.16
CA ASN A 33 2.30 40.04 23.75
C ASN A 33 3.48 39.19 23.24
N ARG A 34 4.63 39.86 23.37
CA ARG A 34 6.01 39.60 22.94
C ARG A 34 6.70 38.40 23.62
N GLY A 35 7.77 37.95 22.97
CA GLY A 35 8.91 37.24 23.55
C GLY A 35 9.09 35.87 22.89
N GLY A 36 10.22 35.47 22.32
CA GLY A 36 11.59 35.95 22.38
C GLY A 36 12.49 34.73 22.22
N GLY A 37 13.46 34.80 21.31
CA GLY A 37 14.74 34.07 21.32
C GLY A 37 14.78 32.54 21.51
N GLY A 38 15.32 31.82 20.53
CA GLY A 38 15.77 30.45 20.76
C GLY A 38 16.38 29.77 19.54
N ARG A 39 17.63 30.13 19.21
CA ARG A 39 18.46 29.44 18.22
C ARG A 39 18.79 28.03 18.73
N GLY A 40 18.50 27.00 17.94
CA GLY A 40 18.94 25.63 18.19
C GLY A 40 19.39 24.97 16.89
N ALA A 41 20.69 24.99 16.64
CA ALA A 41 21.33 24.36 15.50
C ALA A 41 21.38 22.83 15.70
N GLY A 42 20.70 22.08 14.82
CA GLY A 42 20.78 20.62 14.73
C GLY A 42 21.43 20.20 13.42
N ARG A 43 22.70 19.77 13.49
CA ARG A 43 23.47 19.22 12.36
C ARG A 43 22.84 17.90 11.88
N GLY A 44 22.24 17.91 10.69
CA GLY A 44 21.80 16.72 9.97
C GLY A 44 22.82 16.33 8.90
N GLY A 45 23.33 15.10 8.98
CA GLY A 45 24.41 14.55 8.16
C GLY A 45 24.08 14.44 6.67
N ARG A 46 25.16 14.57 5.89
CA ARG A 46 25.23 14.53 4.42
C ARG A 46 24.75 13.18 3.86
N GLY A 47 23.65 13.21 3.11
CA GLY A 47 23.27 12.15 2.16
C GLY A 47 23.97 12.37 0.81
N GLY A 48 24.90 11.49 0.46
CA GLY A 48 25.62 11.50 -0.81
C GLY A 48 24.70 11.25 -2.00
N ARG A 49 24.69 12.20 -2.95
CA ARG A 49 24.00 12.10 -4.24
C ARG A 49 24.92 11.44 -5.27
N GLY A 50 24.71 10.15 -5.54
CA GLY A 50 25.29 9.47 -6.70
C GLY A 50 24.50 9.78 -7.96
N ARG A 51 25.06 10.65 -8.82
CA ARG A 51 24.62 10.84 -10.22
C ARG A 51 25.14 9.67 -11.06
N GLY A 52 24.24 8.89 -11.65
CA GLY A 52 24.57 7.86 -12.64
C GLY A 52 24.00 8.23 -14.01
N ARG A 53 24.89 8.60 -14.93
CA ARG A 53 24.64 8.96 -16.33
C ARG A 53 23.99 7.81 -17.12
N GLY A 54 23.24 8.20 -18.15
CA GLY A 54 22.67 7.32 -19.15
C GLY A 54 23.73 6.55 -19.95
N GLY A 55 23.39 5.31 -20.27
CA GLY A 55 24.09 4.47 -21.21
C GLY A 55 23.06 3.63 -21.97
N ASN A 56 23.09 3.74 -23.30
CA ASN A 56 22.28 3.00 -24.25
C ASN A 56 22.26 1.50 -23.95
N ARG A 57 21.08 0.88 -23.97
CA ARG A 57 20.92 -0.57 -23.92
C ARG A 57 20.33 -1.05 -25.26
N PRO A 58 20.99 -1.97 -25.99
CA PRO A 58 20.49 -2.44 -27.27
C PRO A 58 19.25 -3.33 -27.10
N THR A 59 18.34 -3.22 -28.06
CA THR A 59 17.10 -3.99 -28.22
C THR A 59 17.41 -5.45 -28.51
N ARG A 60 17.17 -6.34 -27.54
CA ARG A 60 17.26 -7.79 -27.76
C ARG A 60 15.91 -8.31 -28.28
N ARG A 61 15.87 -8.61 -29.58
CA ARG A 61 14.88 -9.50 -30.21
C ARG A 61 14.90 -10.85 -29.48
N THR A 62 13.75 -11.32 -29.02
CA THR A 62 13.57 -12.69 -28.55
C THR A 62 12.72 -13.44 -29.57
N SER A 63 13.35 -14.36 -30.29
CA SER A 63 12.65 -15.44 -31.00
C SER A 63 12.19 -16.50 -29.97
N PRO A 64 11.09 -17.22 -30.23
CA PRO A 64 10.54 -18.19 -29.29
C PRO A 64 11.31 -19.52 -29.40
N GLY A 65 12.10 -19.82 -28.37
CA GLY A 65 12.77 -21.10 -28.20
C GLY A 65 12.32 -21.75 -26.91
N THR A 66 11.91 -23.01 -27.03
CA THR A 66 11.60 -23.98 -25.97
C THR A 66 12.60 -23.97 -24.82
N THR A 67 12.15 -23.71 -23.58
CA THR A 67 12.96 -23.89 -22.38
C THR A 67 12.29 -24.88 -21.43
N THR A 68 12.80 -26.11 -21.49
CA THR A 68 12.84 -27.04 -20.37
C THR A 68 13.85 -26.55 -19.32
N SER A 69 13.61 -26.92 -18.06
CA SER A 69 14.35 -26.59 -16.82
C SER A 69 14.08 -25.21 -16.19
N ALA A 70 13.70 -25.28 -14.92
CA ALA A 70 13.38 -24.15 -14.06
C ALA A 70 14.60 -23.23 -13.87
N GLU A 71 14.63 -22.12 -14.61
CA GLU A 71 15.65 -21.09 -14.47
C GLU A 71 15.61 -20.53 -13.03
N LYS A 72 16.59 -20.92 -12.21
CA LYS A 72 16.73 -20.44 -10.82
C LYS A 72 16.70 -18.90 -10.83
N ARG A 73 15.87 -18.30 -9.98
CA ARG A 73 15.75 -16.83 -9.87
C ARG A 73 17.14 -16.19 -9.75
N ARG A 74 17.44 -15.14 -10.52
CA ARG A 74 18.73 -14.41 -10.58
C ARG A 74 19.34 -14.04 -9.21
N LYS A 75 18.52 -13.82 -8.18
CA LYS A 75 18.98 -13.56 -6.80
C LYS A 75 19.61 -14.79 -6.14
N THR A 76 19.08 -15.98 -6.43
CA THR A 76 19.59 -17.26 -5.94
C THR A 76 20.94 -17.59 -6.59
N GLN A 77 21.07 -17.37 -7.90
CA GLN A 77 22.35 -17.51 -8.62
C GLN A 77 23.43 -16.60 -8.02
N LYS A 78 23.09 -15.32 -7.80
CA LYS A 78 24.02 -14.37 -7.19
C LYS A 78 24.43 -14.73 -5.76
N LEU A 79 23.54 -15.38 -5.00
CA LEU A 79 23.84 -15.89 -3.65
C LEU A 79 24.80 -17.08 -3.69
N GLU A 80 24.63 -17.98 -4.66
CA GLU A 80 25.57 -19.10 -4.90
C GLU A 80 26.95 -18.58 -5.35
N GLU A 81 27.00 -17.55 -6.19
CA GLU A 81 28.26 -16.88 -6.60
C GLU A 81 28.99 -16.25 -5.40
N ILE A 82 28.28 -15.50 -4.55
CA ILE A 82 28.85 -14.89 -3.35
C ILE A 82 29.36 -15.96 -2.39
N LYS A 83 28.64 -17.08 -2.22
CA LYS A 83 29.10 -18.20 -1.38
C LYS A 83 30.43 -18.76 -1.87
N LYS A 84 30.55 -19.04 -3.18
CA LYS A 84 31.79 -19.53 -3.79
C LYS A 84 32.94 -18.52 -3.65
N GLU A 85 32.65 -17.23 -3.79
CA GLU A 85 33.63 -16.17 -3.60
C GLU A 85 34.12 -16.12 -2.15
N MET A 86 33.21 -16.19 -1.17
CA MET A 86 33.58 -16.23 0.25
C MET A 86 34.40 -17.48 0.62
N GLU A 87 34.02 -18.65 0.08
CA GLU A 87 34.79 -19.88 0.21
C GLU A 87 36.21 -19.72 -0.38
N SER A 88 36.35 -19.09 -1.54
CA SER A 88 37.65 -18.84 -2.19
C SER A 88 38.54 -17.85 -1.43
N LEU A 89 37.94 -16.98 -0.62
CA LEU A 89 38.63 -16.03 0.25
C LEU A 89 39.00 -16.62 1.62
N GLY A 90 38.72 -17.91 1.84
CA GLY A 90 38.97 -18.58 3.13
C GLY A 90 38.09 -18.06 4.26
N VAL A 91 36.95 -17.45 3.94
CA VAL A 91 36.00 -16.98 4.95
C VAL A 91 35.19 -18.17 5.45
N GLU A 92 35.45 -18.58 6.69
CA GLU A 92 34.66 -19.63 7.33
C GLU A 92 33.23 -19.15 7.62
N VAL A 93 32.27 -20.05 7.43
CA VAL A 93 30.88 -19.79 7.84
C VAL A 93 30.86 -19.79 9.37
N GLY A 94 30.61 -18.62 9.96
CA GLY A 94 30.53 -18.47 11.41
C GLY A 94 29.44 -19.36 12.02
N ASP A 95 29.60 -19.67 13.31
CA ASP A 95 28.61 -20.43 14.08
C ASP A 95 27.24 -19.71 14.05
N PRO A 96 26.18 -20.33 13.49
CA PRO A 96 24.87 -19.70 13.42
C PRO A 96 24.12 -19.75 14.76
N HIS A 97 24.71 -20.27 15.84
CA HIS A 97 24.07 -20.31 17.15
C HIS A 97 24.17 -18.97 17.88
N MET A 98 23.01 -18.47 18.29
CA MET A 98 22.93 -17.35 19.23
C MET A 98 23.29 -17.81 20.64
N GLU A 99 23.85 -16.90 21.43
CA GLU A 99 24.03 -17.06 22.87
C GLU A 99 22.73 -17.50 23.56
N PRO A 100 22.81 -18.37 24.57
CA PRO A 100 21.65 -18.79 25.33
C PRO A 100 21.02 -17.60 26.05
N LYS A 101 19.71 -17.68 26.31
CA LYS A 101 19.02 -16.65 27.07
C LYS A 101 19.57 -16.59 28.48
N ILE A 102 19.88 -15.37 28.94
CA ILE A 102 20.27 -15.08 30.32
C ILE A 102 19.04 -15.16 31.22
N GLU A 103 19.21 -15.63 32.46
CA GLU A 103 18.12 -15.72 33.44
C GLU A 103 17.56 -14.32 33.80
N PRO A 104 16.25 -14.22 34.07
CA PRO A 104 15.64 -12.96 34.46
C PRO A 104 16.28 -12.36 35.73
N GLY A 105 16.33 -11.04 35.83
CA GLY A 105 16.80 -10.37 37.03
C GLY A 105 15.83 -10.55 38.22
N GLU A 106 16.40 -10.65 39.42
CA GLU A 106 15.63 -10.89 40.67
C GLU A 106 15.48 -9.64 41.55
N ILE A 107 16.19 -8.56 41.20
CA ILE A 107 16.23 -7.32 41.99
C ILE A 107 15.04 -6.41 41.62
N GLY A 108 14.37 -5.87 42.65
CA GLY A 108 13.34 -4.84 42.51
C GLY A 108 11.95 -5.27 43.00
N GLU A 109 11.03 -4.33 42.99
CA GLU A 109 9.63 -4.58 43.36
C GLU A 109 8.86 -5.21 42.19
N ARG A 110 8.04 -6.23 42.49
CA ARG A 110 7.19 -6.88 41.48
C ARG A 110 5.97 -6.03 41.21
N ILE A 111 5.88 -5.49 39.99
CA ILE A 111 4.71 -4.74 39.51
C ILE A 111 3.93 -5.54 38.46
N ARG A 112 2.61 -5.36 38.44
CA ARG A 112 1.76 -5.87 37.36
C ARG A 112 1.69 -4.85 36.23
N VAL A 113 2.00 -5.29 35.02
CA VAL A 113 1.97 -4.44 33.81
C VAL A 113 0.96 -4.97 32.81
N LEU A 114 0.30 -4.06 32.12
CA LEU A 114 -0.50 -4.37 30.93
C LEU A 114 0.34 -4.03 29.70
N THR A 115 0.30 -4.93 28.72
CA THR A 115 1.01 -4.74 27.45
C THR A 115 0.01 -4.82 26.31
N ASN A 116 0.43 -4.33 25.15
CA ASN A 116 -0.32 -4.42 23.89
C ASN A 116 -0.02 -5.71 23.11
N VAL A 117 0.43 -6.76 23.81
CA VAL A 117 0.75 -8.07 23.24
C VAL A 117 -0.40 -9.03 23.52
N TYR A 118 -1.03 -9.52 22.46
CA TYR A 118 -2.16 -10.44 22.53
C TYR A 118 -1.70 -11.85 22.17
N GLY A 119 -1.93 -12.81 23.07
CA GLY A 119 -1.61 -14.22 22.81
C GLY A 119 -2.50 -14.78 21.70
N VAL A 120 -1.89 -15.40 20.69
CA VAL A 120 -2.62 -16.05 19.59
C VAL A 120 -2.76 -17.53 19.89
N LYS A 121 -4.01 -18.00 20.03
CA LYS A 121 -4.33 -19.43 20.10
C LYS A 121 -4.46 -19.98 18.69
N MET A 122 -3.80 -21.10 18.42
CA MET A 122 -3.75 -21.74 17.11
C MET A 122 -4.11 -23.21 17.24
N GLU A 123 -4.79 -23.74 16.24
CA GLU A 123 -5.10 -25.17 16.10
C GLU A 123 -3.95 -25.88 15.39
N GLU A 124 -3.81 -27.19 15.61
CA GLU A 124 -2.88 -28.04 14.87
C GLU A 124 -3.39 -28.20 13.44
N LYS A 125 -2.85 -27.38 12.52
CA LYS A 125 -3.27 -27.35 11.13
C LYS A 125 -2.13 -26.93 10.21
N THR A 126 -2.05 -27.59 9.06
CA THR A 126 -1.17 -27.22 7.95
C THR A 126 -1.82 -26.14 7.09
N VAL A 127 -1.05 -25.12 6.76
CA VAL A 127 -1.42 -24.06 5.81
C VAL A 127 -0.49 -24.12 4.61
N TYR A 128 -1.07 -24.06 3.41
CA TYR A 128 -0.37 -24.21 2.15
C TYR A 128 -0.11 -22.84 1.52
N ARG A 129 1.11 -22.63 1.00
CA ARG A 129 1.48 -21.36 0.37
C ARG A 129 1.56 -21.50 -1.15
N TYR A 130 1.08 -20.47 -1.82
CA TYR A 130 1.17 -20.30 -3.27
C TYR A 130 1.71 -18.90 -3.61
N ASP A 131 2.52 -18.83 -4.68
CA ASP A 131 2.87 -17.57 -5.31
C ASP A 131 1.80 -17.26 -6.38
N ILE A 132 1.21 -16.07 -6.33
CA ILE A 132 0.22 -15.59 -7.30
C ILE A 132 0.82 -14.51 -8.20
N THR A 133 0.47 -14.54 -9.48
CA THR A 133 0.72 -13.45 -10.42
C THR A 133 -0.55 -13.09 -11.16
N ILE A 134 -1.04 -11.86 -11.01
CA ILE A 134 -2.19 -11.30 -11.73
C ILE A 134 -1.69 -10.24 -12.71
N SER A 135 -2.15 -10.35 -13.95
CA SER A 135 -1.72 -9.48 -15.04
C SER A 135 -2.83 -9.30 -16.07
N ALA A 136 -2.78 -8.21 -16.84
CA ALA A 136 -3.79 -7.92 -17.86
C ALA A 136 -3.19 -7.42 -19.17
N VAL A 137 -3.94 -7.62 -20.25
CA VAL A 137 -3.62 -7.15 -21.61
C VAL A 137 -4.54 -5.96 -21.95
N PRO A 138 -4.02 -4.73 -22.08
CA PRO A 138 -4.83 -3.54 -22.37
C PRO A 138 -5.54 -3.61 -23.73
N LYS A 139 -6.70 -2.95 -23.84
CA LYS A 139 -7.43 -2.76 -25.13
C LYS A 139 -6.74 -1.78 -26.07
N LYS A 140 -6.18 -0.71 -25.52
CA LYS A 140 -5.55 0.39 -26.27
C LYS A 140 -4.06 0.11 -26.50
N LYS A 141 -3.46 0.77 -27.50
CA LYS A 141 -2.00 0.75 -27.73
C LYS A 141 -1.29 1.11 -26.42
N GLY A 142 -0.47 0.19 -25.92
CA GLY A 142 0.16 0.25 -24.61
C GLY A 142 1.14 -0.91 -24.41
N PRO A 143 1.64 -1.13 -23.18
CA PRO A 143 2.46 -2.29 -22.89
C PRO A 143 1.68 -3.57 -23.19
N ALA A 144 2.35 -4.56 -23.78
CA ALA A 144 1.70 -5.83 -24.16
C ALA A 144 1.05 -6.55 -22.96
N ARG A 145 1.56 -6.31 -21.75
CA ARG A 145 1.06 -6.89 -20.51
C ARG A 145 1.40 -5.99 -19.32
N ILE A 146 0.45 -5.82 -18.41
CA ILE A 146 0.63 -5.10 -17.14
C ILE A 146 0.51 -6.12 -16.00
N GLU A 147 1.50 -6.19 -15.13
CA GLU A 147 1.49 -7.04 -13.94
C GLU A 147 1.12 -6.22 -12.70
N PHE A 148 0.04 -6.62 -12.01
CA PHE A 148 -0.51 -5.91 -10.85
C PHE A 148 0.07 -6.40 -9.52
N THR A 149 0.57 -7.64 -9.49
CA THR A 149 1.18 -8.26 -8.29
C THR A 149 2.62 -7.81 -8.03
N LYS A 150 3.17 -6.98 -8.93
CA LYS A 150 4.53 -6.45 -8.80
C LYS A 150 4.61 -5.39 -7.70
N ARG A 151 5.63 -5.47 -6.86
CA ARG A 151 5.92 -4.45 -5.83
C ARG A 151 6.31 -3.11 -6.46
N THR A 152 5.85 -2.04 -5.84
CA THR A 152 6.20 -0.65 -6.17
C THR A 152 6.39 0.14 -4.88
N LYS A 153 7.10 1.27 -4.96
CA LYS A 153 7.30 2.21 -3.84
C LYS A 153 6.28 3.36 -3.85
N ASP A 154 5.48 3.46 -4.91
CA ASP A 154 4.45 4.48 -5.05
C ASP A 154 3.16 3.98 -4.40
N ASP A 155 2.77 4.60 -3.28
CA ASP A 155 1.64 4.17 -2.46
C ASP A 155 0.31 4.19 -3.22
N CYS A 156 0.07 5.20 -4.06
CA CYS A 156 -1.13 5.29 -4.89
C CYS A 156 -1.22 4.08 -5.84
N VAL A 157 -0.12 3.76 -6.51
CA VAL A 157 -0.06 2.59 -7.40
C VAL A 157 -0.21 1.28 -6.63
N VAL A 158 0.24 1.19 -5.36
CA VAL A 158 -0.01 0.02 -4.50
C VAL A 158 -1.50 -0.15 -4.24
N VAL A 159 -2.20 0.92 -3.89
CA VAL A 159 -3.64 0.89 -3.58
C VAL A 159 -4.44 0.46 -4.82
N ASP A 160 -4.22 1.10 -5.98
CA ASP A 160 -4.91 0.75 -7.22
C ASP A 160 -4.69 -0.71 -7.63
N ARG A 161 -3.45 -1.20 -7.50
CA ARG A 161 -3.11 -2.58 -7.82
C ARG A 161 -3.81 -3.56 -6.90
N ARG A 162 -3.91 -3.25 -5.60
CA ARG A 162 -4.64 -4.09 -4.65
C ARG A 162 -6.12 -4.13 -4.98
N ASP A 163 -6.71 -3.01 -5.38
CA ASP A 163 -8.12 -2.96 -5.78
C ASP A 163 -8.38 -3.78 -7.04
N PHE A 164 -7.48 -3.68 -8.02
CA PHE A 164 -7.51 -4.55 -9.20
C PHE A 164 -7.37 -6.03 -8.83
N CYS A 165 -6.35 -6.37 -8.03
CA CYS A 165 -6.06 -7.75 -7.62
C CYS A 165 -7.21 -8.35 -6.80
N ARG A 166 -7.85 -7.58 -5.92
CA ARG A 166 -9.01 -8.01 -5.13
C ARG A 166 -10.15 -8.43 -6.04
N LEU A 167 -10.60 -7.51 -6.90
CA LEU A 167 -11.69 -7.76 -7.82
C LEU A 167 -11.39 -8.94 -8.76
N ALA A 168 -10.19 -8.95 -9.37
CA ALA A 168 -9.81 -10.02 -10.27
C ALA A 168 -9.78 -11.38 -9.55
N PHE A 169 -9.23 -11.44 -8.33
CA PHE A 169 -9.16 -12.67 -7.56
C PHE A 169 -10.55 -13.19 -7.17
N ASP A 170 -11.47 -12.31 -6.77
CA ASP A 170 -12.84 -12.72 -6.44
C ASP A 170 -13.56 -13.28 -7.68
N LEU A 171 -13.36 -12.70 -8.86
CA LEU A 171 -13.89 -13.26 -10.12
C LEU A 171 -13.28 -14.62 -10.47
N PHE A 172 -11.98 -14.81 -10.25
CA PHE A 172 -11.35 -16.12 -10.45
C PHE A 172 -11.85 -17.14 -9.43
N PHE A 173 -12.04 -16.75 -8.17
CA PHE A 173 -12.61 -17.59 -7.14
C PHE A 173 -14.01 -18.09 -7.53
N ASP A 174 -14.88 -17.19 -7.98
CA ASP A 174 -16.25 -17.53 -8.38
C ASP A 174 -16.30 -18.44 -9.61
N LYS A 175 -15.40 -18.22 -10.58
CA LYS A 175 -15.32 -19.00 -11.82
C LYS A 175 -14.71 -20.38 -11.59
N GLU A 176 -13.71 -20.49 -10.73
CA GLU A 176 -12.85 -21.67 -10.59
C GLU A 176 -13.04 -22.37 -9.23
N LYS A 177 -14.29 -22.45 -8.76
CA LYS A 177 -14.65 -23.08 -7.46
C LYS A 177 -14.16 -24.52 -7.31
N HIS A 178 -13.99 -25.24 -8.42
CA HIS A 178 -13.45 -26.60 -8.40
C HIS A 178 -11.98 -26.64 -7.90
N VAL A 179 -11.20 -25.56 -8.10
CA VAL A 179 -9.84 -25.44 -7.57
C VAL A 179 -9.84 -24.80 -6.19
N PHE A 180 -10.57 -23.69 -6.03
CA PHE A 180 -10.50 -22.85 -4.83
C PHE A 180 -11.47 -23.26 -3.72
N GLY A 181 -12.35 -24.21 -3.99
CA GLY A 181 -13.45 -24.60 -3.10
C GLY A 181 -14.59 -23.58 -3.06
N GLU A 182 -15.58 -23.83 -2.21
CA GLU A 182 -16.76 -22.96 -2.06
C GLU A 182 -16.59 -21.91 -0.96
N ASN A 183 -15.66 -22.12 -0.02
CA ASN A 183 -15.51 -21.26 1.14
C ASN A 183 -14.34 -20.27 0.97
N ARG A 184 -14.67 -19.03 0.61
CA ARG A 184 -13.72 -17.91 0.44
C ARG A 184 -12.88 -17.62 1.68
N TYR A 185 -13.38 -17.93 2.88
CA TYR A 185 -12.69 -17.72 4.16
C TYR A 185 -11.56 -18.72 4.43
N THR A 186 -11.39 -19.72 3.56
CA THR A 186 -10.24 -20.63 3.59
C THR A 186 -9.03 -20.09 2.81
N LEU A 187 -9.18 -18.93 2.15
CA LEU A 187 -8.19 -18.33 1.26
C LEU A 187 -7.73 -16.97 1.82
N TYR A 188 -6.42 -16.85 2.04
CA TYR A 188 -5.78 -15.70 2.65
C TYR A 188 -4.83 -15.07 1.63
N TYR A 189 -5.32 -14.06 0.91
CA TYR A 189 -4.58 -13.40 -0.16
C TYR A 189 -4.04 -12.05 0.32
N ASP A 190 -2.77 -11.73 0.02
CA ASP A 190 -2.12 -10.45 0.34
C ASP A 190 -2.45 -9.32 -0.64
N LEU A 191 -3.29 -9.60 -1.65
CA LEU A 191 -3.60 -8.72 -2.77
C LEU A 191 -2.36 -8.28 -3.56
N GLN A 192 -1.30 -9.08 -3.48
CA GLN A 192 -0.06 -8.96 -4.24
C GLN A 192 0.33 -10.35 -4.72
N SER A 193 1.35 -10.97 -4.14
CA SER A 193 2.02 -12.14 -4.69
C SER A 193 1.83 -13.43 -3.89
N ILE A 194 1.15 -13.39 -2.74
CA ILE A 194 1.12 -14.51 -1.80
C ILE A 194 -0.33 -14.88 -1.47
N LEU A 195 -0.67 -16.13 -1.73
CA LEU A 195 -1.89 -16.76 -1.25
C LEU A 195 -1.53 -17.86 -0.26
N TYR A 196 -2.21 -17.87 0.88
CA TYR A 196 -2.25 -19.02 1.77
C TYR A 196 -3.63 -19.67 1.72
N THR A 197 -3.68 -20.99 1.82
CA THR A 197 -4.93 -21.75 1.85
C THR A 197 -4.93 -22.76 3.00
N LEU A 198 -6.11 -22.99 3.59
CA LEU A 198 -6.27 -23.97 4.68
C LEU A 198 -6.39 -25.42 4.19
N SER A 199 -6.60 -25.60 2.88
CA SER A 199 -6.65 -26.89 2.19
C SER A 199 -5.74 -26.82 0.98
N GLN A 200 -5.08 -27.92 0.65
CA GLN A 200 -4.25 -27.97 -0.55
C GLN A 200 -5.11 -27.76 -1.80
N LEU A 201 -4.66 -26.91 -2.72
CA LEU A 201 -5.33 -26.70 -4.01
C LEU A 201 -5.04 -27.89 -4.92
N SER A 202 -6.06 -28.33 -5.65
CA SER A 202 -5.98 -29.42 -6.62
C SER A 202 -5.86 -28.82 -8.01
N PHE A 203 -4.67 -28.90 -8.61
CA PHE A 203 -4.44 -28.45 -9.99
C PHE A 203 -4.62 -29.59 -10.99
N ASP A 204 -5.08 -29.25 -12.19
CA ASP A 204 -5.33 -30.21 -13.25
C ASP A 204 -4.06 -31.02 -13.61
N GLY A 205 -4.20 -32.34 -13.60
CA GLY A 205 -3.11 -33.27 -13.92
C GLY A 205 -1.97 -33.28 -12.91
N GLY A 206 -2.21 -32.87 -11.66
CA GLY A 206 -1.22 -32.94 -10.58
C GLY A 206 -0.03 -31.98 -10.75
N LYS A 207 -0.21 -30.91 -11.53
CA LYS A 207 0.83 -29.90 -11.76
C LYS A 207 1.07 -29.06 -10.51
N ASP A 208 2.23 -28.42 -10.45
CA ASP A 208 2.57 -27.43 -9.40
C ASP A 208 2.16 -26.00 -9.77
N GLU A 209 1.63 -25.78 -10.97
CA GLU A 209 1.10 -24.47 -11.37
C GLU A 209 -0.13 -24.57 -12.28
N GLN A 210 -1.02 -23.59 -12.15
CA GLN A 210 -2.22 -23.47 -12.99
C GLN A 210 -2.47 -22.02 -13.38
N LYS A 211 -2.91 -21.84 -14.63
CA LYS A 211 -3.20 -20.54 -15.22
C LYS A 211 -4.70 -20.40 -15.47
N PHE A 212 -5.26 -19.33 -14.94
CA PHE A 212 -6.67 -18.95 -15.07
C PHE A 212 -6.79 -17.70 -15.93
N GLN A 213 -7.91 -17.55 -16.64
CA GLN A 213 -8.12 -16.40 -17.53
C GLN A 213 -9.56 -15.88 -17.47
N LEU A 214 -9.69 -14.55 -17.42
CA LEU A 214 -10.92 -13.84 -17.72
C LEU A 214 -10.85 -13.28 -19.14
N ASN A 215 -11.87 -13.54 -19.94
CA ASN A 215 -12.01 -13.05 -21.30
C ASN A 215 -12.53 -11.60 -21.34
N LYS A 216 -12.71 -11.08 -22.55
CA LYS A 216 -13.12 -9.69 -22.79
C LYS A 216 -14.51 -9.42 -22.21
N GLU A 217 -15.45 -10.33 -22.41
CA GLU A 217 -16.85 -10.21 -21.99
C GLU A 217 -16.97 -10.24 -20.45
N GLU A 218 -16.13 -11.04 -19.78
CA GLU A 218 -15.98 -11.04 -18.33
C GLU A 218 -15.40 -9.73 -17.83
N CYS A 219 -14.36 -9.19 -18.48
CA CYS A 219 -13.74 -7.93 -18.10
C CYS A 219 -14.68 -6.72 -18.28
N GLU A 220 -15.48 -6.70 -19.35
CA GLU A 220 -16.39 -5.59 -19.67
C GLU A 220 -17.52 -5.40 -18.67
N ARG A 221 -17.87 -6.44 -17.91
CA ARG A 221 -18.89 -6.36 -16.85
C ARG A 221 -18.46 -5.56 -15.63
N HIS A 222 -17.16 -5.25 -15.50
CA HIS A 222 -16.62 -4.57 -14.33
C HIS A 222 -15.83 -3.31 -14.71
N LYS A 223 -16.20 -2.17 -14.13
CA LYS A 223 -15.60 -0.86 -14.42
C LYS A 223 -14.07 -0.84 -14.30
N LEU A 224 -13.48 -1.54 -13.33
CA LEU A 224 -12.02 -1.60 -13.14
C LEU A 224 -11.30 -2.49 -14.18
N LEU A 225 -12.01 -3.42 -14.81
CA LEU A 225 -11.43 -4.37 -15.77
C LEU A 225 -11.79 -4.02 -17.23
N GLN A 226 -12.75 -3.13 -17.46
CA GLN A 226 -13.31 -2.82 -18.78
C GLN A 226 -12.30 -2.32 -19.83
N ASP A 227 -11.14 -1.80 -19.40
CA ASP A 227 -10.08 -1.33 -20.31
C ASP A 227 -9.11 -2.45 -20.76
N PHE A 228 -9.38 -3.70 -20.37
CA PHE A 228 -8.54 -4.86 -20.68
C PHE A 228 -9.27 -5.88 -21.57
N ASN A 229 -8.53 -6.46 -22.52
CA ASN A 229 -9.01 -7.56 -23.36
C ASN A 229 -9.01 -8.90 -22.62
N LYS A 230 -8.11 -9.03 -21.65
CA LYS A 230 -7.88 -10.27 -20.92
C LYS A 230 -7.20 -9.98 -19.60
N VAL A 231 -7.61 -10.69 -18.56
CA VAL A 231 -6.91 -10.77 -17.27
C VAL A 231 -6.49 -12.22 -17.05
N GLU A 232 -5.25 -12.43 -16.61
CA GLU A 232 -4.69 -13.75 -16.35
C GLU A 232 -4.16 -13.82 -14.93
N MET A 233 -4.48 -14.92 -14.25
CA MET A 233 -3.89 -15.27 -12.96
C MET A 233 -3.09 -16.56 -13.11
N LEU A 234 -1.90 -16.57 -12.55
CA LEU A 234 -1.04 -17.75 -12.46
C LEU A 234 -0.79 -18.05 -10.99
N VAL A 235 -1.15 -19.25 -10.57
CA VAL A 235 -0.96 -19.74 -9.19
C VAL A 235 0.08 -20.84 -9.24
N ARG A 236 1.13 -20.72 -8.42
CA ARG A 236 2.21 -21.71 -8.30
C ARG A 236 2.30 -22.20 -6.87
N LYS A 237 2.33 -23.51 -6.70
CA LYS A 237 2.61 -24.16 -5.43
C LYS A 237 4.02 -23.78 -4.98
N VAL A 238 4.15 -23.41 -3.72
CA VAL A 238 5.45 -23.21 -3.08
C VAL A 238 5.70 -24.42 -2.19
N ASN A 239 6.89 -25.00 -2.29
CA ASN A 239 7.35 -26.08 -1.41
C ASN A 239 7.70 -25.54 0.00
N LYS A 240 6.74 -24.81 0.60
CA LYS A 240 6.76 -24.31 1.96
C LYS A 240 5.33 -24.41 2.50
N GLN A 241 5.18 -25.19 3.55
CA GLN A 241 3.97 -25.29 4.34
C GLN A 241 4.20 -24.61 5.69
N VAL A 242 3.12 -24.20 6.33
CA VAL A 242 3.14 -23.57 7.64
C VAL A 242 2.30 -24.42 8.59
N GLU A 243 2.94 -25.02 9.58
CA GLU A 243 2.27 -25.72 10.66
C GLU A 243 1.93 -24.71 11.77
N LEU A 244 0.64 -24.46 12.02
CA LEU A 244 0.23 -23.32 12.86
C LEU A 244 0.61 -23.48 14.34
N ALA A 245 0.56 -24.68 14.88
CA ALA A 245 0.87 -24.95 16.28
C ALA A 245 2.33 -25.39 16.51
N ASP A 246 3.12 -25.58 15.46
CA ASP A 246 4.51 -26.02 15.58
C ASP A 246 5.46 -24.82 15.71
N LEU A 247 6.03 -24.66 16.90
CA LEU A 247 7.05 -23.64 17.21
C LEU A 247 8.44 -24.25 17.41
N SER A 248 8.66 -25.48 16.94
CA SER A 248 9.94 -26.19 17.02
C SER A 248 11.07 -25.42 16.33
N PHE A 249 10.76 -24.69 15.26
CA PHE A 249 11.70 -23.85 14.51
C PHE A 249 12.29 -22.68 15.32
N LEU A 250 11.69 -22.30 16.45
CA LEU A 250 12.24 -21.30 17.35
C LEU A 250 13.39 -21.91 18.15
N THR A 251 14.58 -21.87 17.56
CA THR A 251 15.82 -22.37 18.16
C THR A 251 16.85 -21.23 18.21
N ASN A 252 17.95 -21.44 18.94
CA ASN A 252 19.10 -20.55 18.92
C ASN A 252 19.91 -20.66 17.61
N ASP A 253 19.68 -21.71 16.82
CA ASP A 253 20.28 -21.89 15.50
C ASP A 253 19.59 -21.01 14.46
N MET A 254 20.29 -19.95 14.05
CA MET A 254 19.77 -18.96 13.10
C MET A 254 19.52 -19.55 11.71
N SER A 255 20.13 -20.69 11.37
CA SER A 255 19.89 -21.37 10.09
C SER A 255 18.48 -21.96 9.98
N LYS A 256 17.83 -22.21 11.12
CA LYS A 256 16.48 -22.79 11.21
C LYS A 256 15.37 -21.74 11.33
N GLN A 257 15.70 -20.45 11.30
CA GLN A 257 14.68 -19.41 11.43
C GLN A 257 13.66 -19.47 10.28
N ASN A 258 12.38 -19.55 10.65
CA ASN A 258 11.27 -19.59 9.72
C ASN A 258 10.27 -18.47 10.05
N HIS A 259 10.15 -17.48 9.15
CA HIS A 259 9.19 -16.38 9.30
C HIS A 259 7.82 -16.66 8.67
N SER A 260 7.60 -17.85 8.11
CA SER A 260 6.37 -18.16 7.35
C SER A 260 5.14 -18.14 8.25
N LEU A 261 5.26 -18.62 9.50
CA LEU A 261 4.15 -18.57 10.48
C LEU A 261 3.80 -17.13 10.85
N ALA A 262 4.80 -16.31 11.19
CA ALA A 262 4.58 -14.88 11.48
C ALA A 262 3.92 -14.17 10.29
N GLN A 263 4.42 -14.40 9.07
CA GLN A 263 3.85 -13.81 7.86
C GLN A 263 2.40 -14.24 7.62
N PHE A 264 2.07 -15.52 7.84
CA PHE A 264 0.71 -16.01 7.72
C PHE A 264 -0.22 -15.34 8.74
N ILE A 265 0.18 -15.24 10.00
CA ILE A 265 -0.64 -14.64 11.07
C ILE A 265 -0.83 -13.14 10.83
N GLU A 266 0.21 -12.41 10.41
CA GLU A 266 0.08 -11.00 10.02
C GLU A 266 -0.93 -10.81 8.88
N LEU A 267 -0.92 -11.71 7.89
CA LEU A 267 -1.86 -11.68 6.79
C LEU A 267 -3.28 -12.08 7.21
N ALA A 268 -3.41 -13.13 8.01
CA ALA A 268 -4.68 -13.65 8.49
C ALA A 268 -5.42 -12.61 9.32
N THR A 269 -4.72 -11.97 10.25
CA THR A 269 -5.26 -10.89 11.07
C THR A 269 -5.50 -9.59 10.29
N SER A 270 -5.08 -9.50 9.03
CA SER A 270 -5.26 -8.34 8.15
C SER A 270 -6.29 -8.55 7.03
N GLN A 271 -6.91 -9.73 6.92
CA GLN A 271 -7.85 -10.02 5.84
C GLN A 271 -9.02 -9.03 5.80
N TYR A 272 -9.64 -8.72 6.94
CA TYR A 272 -10.77 -7.78 6.96
C TYR A 272 -10.43 -6.44 6.31
N SER A 273 -9.36 -5.79 6.75
CA SER A 273 -8.91 -4.51 6.18
C SER A 273 -8.45 -4.62 4.72
N LEU A 274 -7.90 -5.77 4.31
CA LEU A 274 -7.55 -6.00 2.91
C LEU A 274 -8.81 -6.09 2.03
N GLN A 275 -9.91 -6.63 2.55
CA GLN A 275 -11.16 -6.84 1.81
C GLN A 275 -12.15 -5.66 1.91
N THR A 276 -11.91 -4.66 2.76
CA THR A 276 -12.77 -3.46 2.91
C THR A 276 -12.06 -2.17 2.48
N PRO A 277 -11.74 -1.99 1.17
CA PRO A 277 -11.00 -0.83 0.65
C PRO A 277 -11.72 0.51 0.82
N THR A 278 -13.03 0.50 1.08
CA THR A 278 -13.83 1.70 1.34
C THR A 278 -13.73 2.18 2.78
N GLU A 279 -13.25 1.32 3.69
CA GLU A 279 -13.10 1.60 5.11
C GLU A 279 -11.63 1.75 5.52
N HIS A 280 -10.74 1.01 4.85
CA HIS A 280 -9.34 0.90 5.23
C HIS A 280 -8.40 1.14 4.05
N VAL A 281 -7.28 1.79 4.33
CA VAL A 281 -6.12 1.85 3.43
C VAL A 281 -4.91 1.26 4.13
N ILE A 282 -4.18 0.39 3.43
CA ILE A 282 -3.00 -0.28 3.99
C ILE A 282 -1.76 0.32 3.33
N LEU A 283 -0.89 0.93 4.13
CA LEU A 283 0.35 1.54 3.66
C LEU A 283 1.53 0.90 4.37
N GLY A 284 2.58 0.55 3.61
CA GLY A 284 3.72 -0.19 4.15
C GLY A 284 3.39 -1.62 4.60
N GLY A 285 4.29 -2.21 5.40
CA GLY A 285 4.13 -3.55 5.94
C GLY A 285 3.45 -3.52 7.31
N GLY A 286 2.22 -4.02 7.40
CA GLY A 286 1.51 -4.23 8.67
C GLY A 286 0.75 -3.04 9.24
N THR A 287 0.74 -1.88 8.55
CA THR A 287 0.00 -0.69 8.99
C THR A 287 -1.26 -0.46 8.16
N THR A 288 -2.38 -0.30 8.86
CA THR A 288 -3.70 -0.01 8.28
C THR A 288 -4.21 1.30 8.85
N TYR A 289 -4.77 2.16 8.00
CA TYR A 289 -5.41 3.42 8.40
C TYR A 289 -6.90 3.39 8.04
N LEU A 290 -7.71 4.09 8.83
CA LEU A 290 -9.13 4.28 8.57
C LEU A 290 -9.34 5.40 7.55
N ILE A 291 -10.21 5.17 6.57
CA ILE A 291 -10.62 6.19 5.59
C ILE A 291 -11.61 7.15 6.22
N ASN A 292 -12.60 6.62 6.96
CA ASN A 292 -13.60 7.40 7.69
C ASN A 292 -13.59 7.00 9.18
N PRO A 293 -12.71 7.59 10.01
CA PRO A 293 -12.62 7.25 11.43
C PRO A 293 -13.92 7.43 12.21
N ALA A 294 -14.78 8.38 11.80
CA ALA A 294 -16.08 8.62 12.45
C ALA A 294 -17.00 7.38 12.45
N ASN A 295 -16.87 6.47 11.48
CA ASN A 295 -17.61 5.21 11.44
C ASN A 295 -17.23 4.25 12.58
N TYR A 296 -16.14 4.53 13.30
CA TYR A 296 -15.62 3.75 14.42
C TYR A 296 -15.57 4.57 15.70
N ASN A 297 -16.43 5.59 15.82
CA ASN A 297 -16.59 6.46 17.00
C ASN A 297 -15.36 7.34 17.34
N PHE A 298 -14.41 7.51 16.42
CA PHE A 298 -13.37 8.52 16.58
C PHE A 298 -13.95 9.92 16.35
N ILE A 299 -13.50 10.88 17.16
CA ILE A 299 -13.92 12.29 17.08
C ILE A 299 -12.87 13.11 16.31
N PRO A 300 -13.21 14.31 15.80
CA PRO A 300 -12.27 15.14 15.05
C PRO A 300 -10.94 15.42 15.78
N GLU A 301 -10.96 15.48 17.11
CA GLU A 301 -9.79 15.69 17.96
C GLU A 301 -8.81 14.49 17.94
N ASP A 302 -9.28 13.29 17.60
CA ASP A 302 -8.42 12.12 17.46
C ASP A 302 -7.59 12.17 16.16
N GLY A 303 -8.12 12.79 15.12
CA GLY A 303 -7.50 12.91 13.81
C GLY A 303 -7.59 14.34 13.26
N PRO A 304 -6.99 15.34 13.94
CA PRO A 304 -7.23 16.73 13.63
C PRO A 304 -6.70 17.13 12.26
N LEU A 305 -7.34 18.13 11.66
CA LEU A 305 -6.74 18.89 10.56
C LEU A 305 -5.46 19.54 11.04
N LEU A 306 -4.38 19.29 10.32
CA LEU A 306 -3.12 19.98 10.48
C LEU A 306 -3.27 21.26 9.66
N SER A 307 -3.54 22.37 10.36
CA SER A 307 -3.95 23.67 9.79
C SER A 307 -3.01 24.20 8.70
N GLU A 308 -1.74 23.77 8.72
CA GLU A 308 -0.78 24.05 7.67
C GLU A 308 -0.83 22.97 6.57
N GLN A 309 -1.03 23.39 5.32
CA GLN A 309 -0.91 22.56 4.10
C GLN A 309 -2.06 21.58 3.81
N ASN A 310 -3.25 21.77 4.40
CA ASN A 310 -4.45 20.94 4.17
C ASN A 310 -4.14 19.44 4.31
N LYS A 311 -3.54 19.10 5.45
CA LYS A 311 -3.23 17.73 5.85
C LYS A 311 -4.10 17.38 7.06
N TYR A 312 -4.25 16.10 7.34
CA TYR A 312 -4.92 15.63 8.55
C TYR A 312 -4.11 14.50 9.18
N LEU A 313 -4.31 14.28 10.47
CA LEU A 313 -3.66 13.20 11.18
C LEU A 313 -4.50 11.92 11.02
N ALA A 314 -4.13 11.04 10.09
CA ALA A 314 -4.83 9.79 9.86
C ALA A 314 -4.65 8.83 11.04
N ILE A 315 -5.73 8.19 11.44
CA ILE A 315 -5.78 7.22 12.53
C ILE A 315 -5.62 5.83 11.94
N GLY A 316 -4.70 5.05 12.51
CA GLY A 316 -4.41 3.71 12.07
C GLY A 316 -3.88 2.82 13.17
N ILE A 317 -3.52 1.61 12.76
CA ILE A 317 -3.04 0.55 13.60
C ILE A 317 -1.87 -0.14 12.91
N HIS A 318 -0.82 -0.45 13.67
CA HIS A 318 0.26 -1.30 13.23
C HIS A 318 0.17 -2.64 13.95
N LYS A 319 0.21 -3.72 13.17
CA LYS A 319 0.23 -5.09 13.68
C LYS A 319 1.55 -5.73 13.32
N SER A 320 2.13 -6.42 14.29
CA SER A 320 3.30 -7.26 14.04
C SER A 320 3.23 -8.52 14.88
N VAL A 321 3.81 -9.60 14.36
CA VAL A 321 3.87 -10.87 15.09
C VAL A 321 5.25 -11.03 15.72
N ARG A 322 5.27 -11.45 16.98
CA ARG A 322 6.48 -11.80 17.74
C ARG A 322 6.28 -13.12 18.46
N TYR A 323 7.39 -13.79 18.74
CA TYR A 323 7.40 -14.99 19.56
C TYR A 323 7.76 -14.61 21.00
N VAL A 324 6.96 -15.05 21.96
CA VAL A 324 7.08 -14.73 23.38
C VAL A 324 7.00 -15.99 24.22
N GLU A 325 7.45 -15.93 25.48
CA GLU A 325 7.34 -17.06 26.41
C GLU A 325 5.88 -17.26 26.85
N GLY A 326 5.17 -16.16 27.06
CA GLY A 326 3.74 -16.19 27.37
C GLY A 326 3.45 -16.72 28.78
N PRO A 327 2.18 -17.05 29.07
CA PRO A 327 1.73 -17.30 30.45
C PRO A 327 2.31 -18.56 31.11
N ALA A 328 2.79 -19.52 30.31
CA ALA A 328 3.40 -20.75 30.82
C ALA A 328 4.85 -20.53 31.30
N GLY A 329 5.36 -19.31 31.22
CA GLY A 329 6.67 -18.94 31.74
C GLY A 329 7.84 -19.35 30.85
N ARG A 330 9.02 -19.33 31.46
CA ARG A 330 10.32 -19.51 30.82
C ARG A 330 10.37 -20.77 29.94
N ASN A 331 11.08 -20.68 28.81
CA ASN A 331 11.22 -21.74 27.80
C ASN A 331 9.94 -22.16 27.09
N SER A 332 8.76 -21.66 27.50
CA SER A 332 7.58 -21.78 26.69
C SER A 332 7.71 -20.93 25.42
N LYS A 333 6.94 -21.32 24.40
CA LYS A 333 6.94 -20.68 23.10
C LYS A 333 5.49 -20.40 22.76
N LYS A 334 5.18 -19.13 22.53
CA LYS A 334 3.86 -18.64 22.15
C LYS A 334 4.00 -17.59 21.06
N VAL A 335 2.94 -17.42 20.30
CA VAL A 335 2.83 -16.32 19.34
C VAL A 335 2.10 -15.17 20.01
N GLY A 336 2.72 -13.99 19.98
CA GLY A 336 2.14 -12.72 20.39
C GLY A 336 1.86 -11.85 19.17
N LEU A 337 0.64 -11.35 19.07
CA LEU A 337 0.28 -10.28 18.14
C LEU A 337 0.43 -8.95 18.88
N ILE A 338 1.37 -8.13 18.44
CA ILE A 338 1.57 -6.78 18.95
C ILE A 338 0.67 -5.84 18.16
N VAL A 339 -0.13 -5.05 18.87
CA VAL A 339 -1.06 -4.10 18.28
C VAL A 339 -0.75 -2.70 18.79
N GLU A 340 -0.39 -1.79 17.89
CA GLU A 340 -0.04 -0.41 18.22
C GLU A 340 -0.95 0.57 17.48
N SER A 341 -1.44 1.60 18.18
CA SER A 341 -2.04 2.74 17.48
C SER A 341 -0.97 3.47 16.67
N LYS A 342 -1.34 3.94 15.49
CA LYS A 342 -0.51 4.79 14.64
C LYS A 342 -1.30 6.04 14.27
N LYS A 343 -0.59 7.16 14.26
CA LYS A 343 -1.08 8.42 13.73
C LYS A 343 -0.07 8.92 12.70
N THR A 344 -0.52 9.30 11.50
CA THR A 344 0.38 9.72 10.41
C THR A 344 -0.25 10.84 9.60
N PRO A 345 0.49 11.91 9.25
CA PRO A 345 -0.03 12.98 8.41
C PRO A 345 -0.39 12.47 7.01
N PHE A 346 -1.63 12.68 6.59
CA PHE A 346 -2.12 12.38 5.24
C PHE A 346 -2.47 13.68 4.52
N HIS A 347 -2.41 13.66 3.19
CA HIS A 347 -2.96 14.77 2.40
C HIS A 347 -4.48 14.68 2.45
N ASN A 348 -5.13 15.79 2.81
CA ASN A 348 -6.57 15.87 2.65
C ASN A 348 -6.92 15.74 1.16
N THR A 349 -7.84 14.84 0.85
CA THR A 349 -8.33 14.57 -0.50
C THR A 349 -9.53 15.44 -0.87
N ASP A 350 -10.10 16.15 0.11
CA ASP A 350 -11.20 17.08 -0.12
C ASP A 350 -10.71 18.43 -0.64
N GLY A 351 -11.47 18.96 -1.60
CA GLY A 351 -11.22 20.25 -2.23
C GLY A 351 -10.45 20.16 -3.55
N THR A 352 -10.09 21.33 -4.07
CA THR A 352 -9.38 21.50 -5.34
C THR A 352 -7.87 21.62 -5.12
N LEU A 353 -7.10 21.48 -6.20
CA LEU A 353 -5.66 21.79 -6.16
C LEU A 353 -5.40 23.27 -5.81
N LEU A 354 -6.36 24.17 -6.11
CA LEU A 354 -6.30 25.57 -5.71
C LEU A 354 -6.44 25.74 -4.19
N ASP A 355 -7.41 25.05 -3.57
CA ASP A 355 -7.59 25.04 -2.10
C ASP A 355 -6.35 24.50 -1.40
N LYS A 356 -5.79 23.42 -1.94
CA LYS A 356 -4.51 22.86 -1.46
C LYS A 356 -3.37 23.87 -1.60
N THR A 357 -3.27 24.56 -2.73
CA THR A 357 -2.26 25.59 -2.95
C THR A 357 -2.42 26.73 -1.94
N ALA A 358 -3.64 27.23 -1.75
CA ALA A 358 -3.97 28.29 -0.78
C ALA A 358 -3.58 27.90 0.65
N SER A 359 -3.81 26.64 1.04
CA SER A 359 -3.42 26.14 2.35
C SER A 359 -1.90 26.04 2.58
N ILE A 360 -1.10 25.98 1.50
CA ILE A 360 0.36 25.88 1.58
C ILE A 360 0.99 27.26 1.67
N VAL A 361 0.55 28.20 0.83
CA VAL A 361 1.14 29.56 0.77
C VAL A 361 0.43 30.58 1.65
N GLY A 362 -0.76 30.23 2.16
CA GLY A 362 -1.64 31.11 2.90
C GLY A 362 -2.68 31.78 1.99
N PRO A 363 -3.89 32.08 2.52
CA PRO A 363 -5.01 32.61 1.74
C PRO A 363 -4.72 33.97 1.10
N ASN A 364 -3.84 34.77 1.71
CA ASN A 364 -3.45 36.09 1.20
C ASN A 364 -2.29 36.05 0.19
N ALA A 365 -1.68 34.89 -0.03
CA ALA A 365 -0.55 34.75 -0.95
C ALA A 365 -0.97 34.45 -2.39
N ILE A 366 -2.23 34.05 -2.61
CA ILE A 366 -2.84 33.97 -3.93
C ILE A 366 -3.47 35.33 -4.23
N ARG A 367 -2.98 36.00 -5.27
CA ARG A 367 -3.52 37.28 -5.72
C ARG A 367 -4.89 37.08 -6.38
N PRO A 368 -5.74 38.13 -6.53
CA PRO A 368 -7.06 38.00 -7.16
C PRO A 368 -7.03 37.43 -8.59
N ASN A 369 -5.91 37.58 -9.30
CA ASN A 369 -5.69 36.99 -10.62
C ASN A 369 -5.16 35.53 -10.57
N GLY A 370 -5.15 34.89 -9.39
CA GLY A 370 -4.68 33.53 -9.16
C GLY A 370 -3.16 33.35 -9.13
N SER A 371 -2.39 34.41 -9.35
CA SER A 371 -0.93 34.33 -9.31
C SER A 371 -0.40 34.28 -7.88
N VAL A 372 0.73 33.59 -7.70
CA VAL A 372 1.48 33.53 -6.44
C VAL A 372 2.85 34.18 -6.63
N ASP A 373 3.48 34.59 -5.52
CA ASP A 373 4.84 35.10 -5.58
C ASP A 373 5.82 34.05 -6.11
N ARG A 374 6.81 34.47 -6.92
CA ARG A 374 7.82 33.56 -7.50
C ARG A 374 8.62 32.84 -6.43
N GLY A 375 8.85 33.49 -5.29
CA GLY A 375 9.50 32.88 -4.12
C GLY A 375 8.73 31.67 -3.57
N ALA A 376 7.39 31.68 -3.67
CA ALA A 376 6.54 30.61 -3.19
C ALA A 376 6.52 29.38 -4.11
N ILE A 377 6.87 29.52 -5.40
CA ILE A 377 6.84 28.41 -6.38
C ILE A 377 7.80 27.28 -5.99
N ALA A 378 8.96 27.60 -5.43
CA ALA A 378 9.91 26.58 -4.97
C ALA A 378 9.34 25.75 -3.82
N TYR A 379 8.66 26.40 -2.88
CA TYR A 379 8.01 25.76 -1.75
C TYR A 379 6.79 24.93 -2.18
N LEU A 380 5.96 25.46 -3.08
CA LEU A 380 4.86 24.72 -3.69
C LEU A 380 5.34 23.46 -4.42
N ASN A 381 6.45 23.55 -5.16
CA ASN A 381 7.07 22.39 -5.79
C ASN A 381 7.51 21.32 -4.78
N GLN A 382 8.02 21.72 -3.62
CA GLN A 382 8.38 20.78 -2.55
C GLN A 382 7.16 20.05 -1.98
N GLN A 383 6.01 20.72 -1.89
CA GLN A 383 4.80 20.17 -1.26
C GLN A 383 3.86 19.42 -2.23
N LEU A 384 3.81 19.82 -3.51
CA LEU A 384 2.84 19.29 -4.48
C LEU A 384 3.43 18.24 -5.43
N LYS A 385 4.75 18.24 -5.65
CA LYS A 385 5.37 17.29 -6.58
C LYS A 385 5.20 15.86 -6.08
N GLY A 386 4.78 14.98 -6.97
CA GLY A 386 4.53 13.56 -6.68
C GLY A 386 3.12 13.26 -6.17
N LEU A 387 2.30 14.28 -5.89
CA LEU A 387 0.89 14.05 -5.59
C LEU A 387 0.14 13.61 -6.84
N HIS A 388 -0.76 12.66 -6.69
CA HIS A 388 -1.72 12.28 -7.72
C HIS A 388 -2.97 13.14 -7.60
N VAL A 389 -3.47 13.62 -8.74
CA VAL A 389 -4.69 14.44 -8.82
C VAL A 389 -5.59 13.91 -9.92
N ILE A 390 -6.90 14.08 -9.72
CA ILE A 390 -7.90 13.79 -10.74
C ILE A 390 -8.19 15.08 -11.51
N VAL A 391 -7.91 15.06 -12.81
CA VAL A 391 -8.24 16.15 -13.73
C VAL A 391 -9.63 15.89 -14.29
N HIS A 392 -10.54 16.84 -14.08
CA HIS A 392 -11.86 16.87 -14.69
C HIS A 392 -11.81 17.78 -15.91
N TYR A 393 -11.92 17.21 -17.11
CA TYR A 393 -11.96 17.98 -18.34
C TYR A 393 -13.41 18.43 -18.64
N PRO A 394 -13.60 19.58 -19.33
CA PRO A 394 -14.94 20.10 -19.65
C PRO A 394 -15.80 19.15 -20.49
N ASN A 395 -15.20 18.25 -21.26
CA ASN A 395 -15.90 17.24 -22.05
C ASN A 395 -16.36 16.01 -21.23
N GLY A 396 -16.38 16.11 -19.89
CA GLY A 396 -16.75 15.03 -18.97
C GLY A 396 -15.69 13.95 -18.79
N ARG A 397 -14.57 14.01 -19.52
CA ARG A 397 -13.46 13.07 -19.34
C ARG A 397 -12.76 13.35 -18.01
N THR A 398 -12.42 12.30 -17.29
CA THR A 398 -11.53 12.37 -16.13
C THR A 398 -10.20 11.67 -16.41
N ARG A 399 -9.15 12.12 -15.74
CA ARG A 399 -7.84 11.46 -15.79
C ARG A 399 -7.08 11.67 -14.50
N GLU A 400 -6.51 10.60 -13.97
CA GLU A 400 -5.53 10.70 -12.91
C GLU A 400 -4.14 11.01 -13.46
N VAL A 401 -3.46 11.98 -12.83
CA VAL A 401 -2.11 12.39 -13.20
C VAL A 401 -1.29 12.68 -11.95
N MET A 402 -0.03 12.27 -11.97
CA MET A 402 0.95 12.66 -10.97
C MET A 402 1.56 14.03 -11.32
N LEU A 403 1.58 14.94 -10.36
CA LEU A 403 2.17 16.27 -10.51
C LEU A 403 3.69 16.17 -10.60
N SER A 404 4.26 16.61 -11.73
CA SER A 404 5.72 16.69 -11.92
C SER A 404 6.34 17.93 -11.25
N GLY A 405 5.52 18.95 -11.00
CA GLY A 405 5.89 20.21 -10.37
C GLY A 405 4.94 21.34 -10.76
N VAL A 406 5.28 22.55 -10.32
CA VAL A 406 4.58 23.81 -10.60
C VAL A 406 5.48 24.69 -11.48
N SER A 407 4.92 25.22 -12.57
CA SER A 407 5.66 26.09 -13.50
C SER A 407 5.93 27.48 -12.90
N GLN A 408 7.00 28.13 -13.36
CA GLN A 408 7.29 29.55 -13.09
C GLN A 408 6.49 30.49 -14.00
N ASN A 409 5.91 29.97 -15.09
CA ASN A 409 5.09 30.71 -16.03
C ASN A 409 3.61 30.52 -15.69
N THR A 410 2.79 31.54 -15.94
CA THR A 410 1.32 31.46 -15.86
C THR A 410 0.77 30.64 -17.03
N ALA A 411 -0.48 30.18 -16.99
CA ALA A 411 -1.08 29.48 -18.13
C ALA A 411 -1.20 30.38 -19.38
N ALA A 412 -1.29 31.70 -19.21
CA ALA A 412 -1.25 32.70 -20.28
C ALA A 412 0.11 32.77 -20.99
N THR A 413 1.20 32.51 -20.27
CA THR A 413 2.59 32.66 -20.77
C THR A 413 3.31 31.33 -21.00
N HIS A 414 2.82 30.24 -20.41
CA HIS A 414 3.40 28.92 -20.57
C HIS A 414 3.04 28.36 -21.95
N VAL A 415 4.05 28.22 -22.81
CA VAL A 415 3.88 27.77 -24.20
C VAL A 415 4.09 26.26 -24.28
N ILE A 416 3.16 25.58 -24.95
CA ILE A 416 3.22 24.17 -25.30
C ILE A 416 3.17 24.00 -26.82
N GLU A 417 3.71 22.88 -27.31
CA GLU A 417 3.64 22.52 -28.73
C GLU A 417 2.47 21.56 -28.96
N VAL A 418 1.57 21.91 -29.87
CA VAL A 418 0.38 21.12 -30.22
C VAL A 418 0.29 21.08 -31.74
N GLN A 419 0.41 19.88 -32.32
CA GLN A 419 0.34 19.68 -33.79
C GLN A 419 1.34 20.56 -34.58
N GLY A 420 2.52 20.83 -34.02
CA GLY A 420 3.54 21.68 -34.64
C GLY A 420 3.36 23.18 -34.42
N GLU A 421 2.27 23.61 -33.78
CA GLU A 421 2.05 25.01 -33.41
C GLU A 421 2.41 25.27 -31.94
N ARG A 422 2.99 26.45 -31.68
CA ARG A 422 3.29 26.93 -30.32
C ARG A 422 2.11 27.77 -29.82
N VAL A 423 1.42 27.28 -28.79
CA VAL A 423 0.26 27.95 -28.18
C VAL A 423 0.44 28.03 -26.66
N SER A 424 -0.13 29.06 -26.02
CA SER A 424 -0.16 29.09 -24.55
C SER A 424 -1.13 28.04 -24.00
N VAL A 425 -0.95 27.62 -22.74
CA VAL A 425 -1.88 26.71 -22.08
C VAL A 425 -3.29 27.30 -22.05
N GLN A 426 -3.42 28.59 -21.74
CA GLN A 426 -4.70 29.29 -21.76
C GLN A 426 -5.39 29.19 -23.13
N GLU A 427 -4.67 29.51 -24.20
CA GLU A 427 -5.21 29.49 -25.56
C GLU A 427 -5.56 28.06 -26.00
N TYR A 428 -4.76 27.08 -25.63
CA TYR A 428 -5.07 25.68 -25.86
C TYR A 428 -6.38 25.25 -25.18
N PHE A 429 -6.62 25.65 -23.93
CA PHE A 429 -7.87 25.34 -23.23
C PHE A 429 -9.08 26.01 -23.89
N LYS A 430 -8.92 27.26 -24.35
CA LYS A 430 -9.95 27.98 -25.08
C LYS A 430 -10.28 27.32 -26.43
N ARG A 431 -9.27 26.93 -27.21
CA ARG A 431 -9.45 26.29 -28.53
C ARG A 431 -10.02 24.88 -28.44
N LYS A 432 -9.47 24.05 -27.53
CA LYS A 432 -9.80 22.62 -27.49
C LYS A 432 -11.05 22.30 -26.68
N TYR A 433 -11.26 23.02 -25.59
CA TYR A 433 -12.33 22.74 -24.63
C TYR A 433 -13.37 23.85 -24.56
N THR A 434 -13.22 24.92 -25.36
CA THR A 434 -14.12 26.10 -25.33
C THR A 434 -14.24 26.70 -23.92
N GLN A 435 -13.17 26.57 -23.12
CA GLN A 435 -13.15 26.94 -21.72
C GLN A 435 -12.22 28.15 -21.50
N SER A 436 -12.76 29.19 -20.86
CA SER A 436 -11.92 30.26 -20.32
C SER A 436 -11.45 29.89 -18.92
N LEU A 437 -10.15 30.00 -18.68
CA LEU A 437 -9.57 29.78 -17.35
C LEU A 437 -9.91 30.98 -16.44
N GLU A 438 -10.41 30.70 -15.24
CA GLU A 438 -10.69 31.73 -14.22
C GLU A 438 -9.39 32.39 -13.74
N TYR A 439 -8.31 31.61 -13.64
CA TYR A 439 -6.98 32.03 -13.19
C TYR A 439 -5.92 31.69 -14.27
N PRO A 440 -5.79 32.50 -15.34
CA PRO A 440 -4.90 32.25 -16.46
C PRO A 440 -3.42 32.53 -16.18
#